data_AF-A0A1G1I3M0-F1
#
_entry.id   AF-A0A1G1I3M0-F1
#
_cell.length_a   1.000
_cell.length_b   1.000
_cell.length_c   1.000
_cell.angle_alpha   90.00
_cell.angle_beta   90.00
_cell.angle_gamma   90.00
#
_symmetry.space_group_name_H-M   'P 1'
#
loop_
_entity.id
_entity.type
_entity.pdbx_description
1 polymer ?
#
loop_
_entity_poly.entity_id
_entity_poly.type
_entity_poly.pdbx_seq_one_letter_code
_entity_poly.pdbx_strand_id
1 'polypeptide(L)'
;MAGFSRLLSTLLRLALDAASLLGSLLRPRASLAAENLFLRKQLALFQERKVRPRRADGVTRLGLVLLSRFFDWKDALVVVKPGTLIHWHKQGFRIFWRWKVGRGRPPLPPNLRELIRAMARDNPSWGEERIAAELSLKLGTRVSARTVRKHMPRSTGPGSPGRAGIDRERWGSFVRNHASPDYS
;
A
#
# COMPACT_ATOMS: atom_id res chain seq x y z
N MET A 1 -49.51 -37.85 -8.13
CA MET A 1 -48.05 -37.84 -8.39
C MET A 1 -47.29 -36.66 -7.77
N ALA A 2 -47.86 -35.45 -7.59
CA ALA A 2 -47.14 -34.30 -7.02
C ALA A 2 -46.71 -34.44 -5.54
N GLY A 3 -47.44 -35.22 -4.73
CA GLY A 3 -47.12 -35.43 -3.30
C GLY A 3 -45.85 -36.26 -3.08
N PHE A 4 -45.60 -37.27 -3.92
CA PHE A 4 -44.43 -38.14 -3.80
C PHE A 4 -43.12 -37.41 -4.10
N SER A 5 -43.11 -36.52 -5.10
CA SER A 5 -41.96 -35.65 -5.40
C SER A 5 -41.67 -34.66 -4.27
N ARG A 6 -42.71 -34.14 -3.59
CA ARG A 6 -42.56 -33.28 -2.41
C ARG A 6 -42.04 -34.06 -1.19
N LEU A 7 -42.48 -35.28 -0.99
CA LEU A 7 -41.98 -36.16 0.08
C LEU A 7 -40.53 -36.60 -0.18
N LEU A 8 -40.20 -36.96 -1.41
CA LEU A 8 -38.83 -37.33 -1.77
C LEU A 8 -37.87 -36.15 -1.63
N SER A 9 -38.28 -34.95 -2.05
CA SER A 9 -37.45 -33.74 -1.90
C SER A 9 -37.29 -33.29 -0.45
N THR A 10 -38.30 -33.47 0.40
CA THR A 10 -38.20 -33.19 1.84
C THR A 10 -37.32 -34.22 2.55
N LEU A 11 -37.44 -35.51 2.23
CA LEU A 11 -36.58 -36.57 2.76
C LEU A 11 -35.12 -36.38 2.31
N LEU A 12 -34.88 -36.01 1.05
CA LEU A 12 -33.55 -35.71 0.55
C LEU A 12 -32.93 -34.51 1.29
N ARG A 13 -33.72 -33.46 1.54
CA ARG A 13 -33.28 -32.30 2.33
C ARG A 13 -32.93 -32.69 3.77
N LEU A 14 -33.80 -33.46 4.43
CA LEU A 14 -33.57 -33.98 5.78
C LEU A 14 -32.30 -34.85 5.85
N ALA A 15 -32.07 -35.70 4.84
CA ALA A 15 -30.88 -36.55 4.77
C ALA A 15 -29.60 -35.72 4.56
N LEU A 16 -29.64 -34.69 3.71
CA LEU A 16 -28.53 -33.76 3.50
C LEU A 16 -28.24 -32.93 4.76
N ASP A 17 -29.29 -32.46 5.44
CA ASP A 17 -29.16 -31.73 6.71
C ASP A 17 -28.55 -32.63 7.79
N ALA A 18 -29.01 -33.88 7.91
CA ALA A 18 -28.45 -34.85 8.85
C ALA A 18 -26.97 -35.17 8.55
N ALA A 19 -26.61 -35.35 7.27
CA ALA A 19 -25.21 -35.56 6.88
C ALA A 19 -24.35 -34.33 7.18
N SER A 20 -24.88 -33.12 6.99
CA SER A 20 -24.18 -31.87 7.34
C SER A 20 -23.98 -31.71 8.85
N LEU A 21 -24.95 -32.13 9.67
CA LEU A 21 -24.84 -32.15 11.13
C LEU A 21 -23.77 -33.15 11.57
N LEU A 22 -23.75 -34.34 10.98
CA LEU A 22 -22.73 -35.35 11.25
C LEU A 22 -21.32 -34.85 10.89
N GLY A 23 -21.17 -34.23 9.72
CA GLY A 23 -19.92 -33.61 9.29
C GLY A 23 -19.48 -32.46 10.20
N SER A 24 -20.44 -31.71 10.77
CA SER A 24 -20.17 -30.63 11.72
C SER A 24 -19.64 -31.17 13.06
N LEU A 25 -20.11 -32.32 13.53
CA LEU A 25 -19.60 -32.96 14.77
C LEU A 25 -18.12 -33.34 14.67
N LEU A 26 -17.61 -33.55 13.45
CA LEU A 26 -16.21 -33.86 13.18
C LEU A 26 -15.33 -32.59 13.04
N ARG A 27 -15.92 -31.40 12.95
CA ARG A 27 -15.18 -30.14 12.85
C ARG A 27 -14.68 -29.67 14.22
N PRO A 28 -13.49 -29.02 14.30
CA PRO A 28 -13.02 -28.40 15.54
C PRO A 28 -14.04 -27.38 16.06
N ARG A 29 -14.35 -27.42 17.37
CA ARG A 29 -15.33 -26.53 18.02
C ARG A 29 -15.05 -25.04 17.77
N ALA A 30 -13.78 -24.65 17.69
CA ALA A 30 -13.38 -23.29 17.38
C ALA A 30 -13.80 -22.84 15.97
N SER A 31 -13.76 -23.76 14.99
CA SER A 31 -14.17 -23.49 13.60
C SER A 31 -15.67 -23.28 13.51
N LEU A 32 -16.45 -24.15 14.15
CA LEU A 32 -17.91 -24.03 14.22
C LEU A 32 -18.35 -22.74 14.95
N ALA A 33 -17.69 -22.41 16.06
CA ALA A 33 -17.98 -21.18 16.80
C ALA A 33 -17.65 -19.94 15.96
N ALA A 34 -16.53 -19.97 15.22
CA ALA A 34 -16.15 -18.89 14.31
C ALA A 34 -17.15 -18.74 13.16
N GLU A 35 -17.59 -19.84 12.57
CA GLU A 35 -18.61 -19.88 11.51
C GLU A 35 -19.94 -19.32 12.01
N ASN A 36 -20.42 -19.75 13.18
CA ASN A 36 -21.67 -19.27 13.78
C ASN A 36 -21.61 -17.76 14.09
N LEU A 37 -20.49 -17.29 14.64
CA LEU A 37 -20.27 -15.87 14.92
C LEU A 37 -20.19 -15.04 13.63
N PHE A 38 -19.54 -15.59 12.60
CA PHE A 38 -19.45 -14.95 11.29
C PHE A 38 -20.83 -14.77 10.65
N LEU A 39 -21.65 -15.83 10.64
CA LEU A 39 -23.02 -15.79 10.12
C LEU A 39 -23.91 -14.82 10.90
N ARG A 40 -23.82 -14.79 12.24
CA ARG A 40 -24.53 -13.80 13.07
C ARG A 40 -24.14 -12.37 12.73
N LYS A 41 -22.84 -12.10 12.53
CA LYS A 41 -22.36 -10.77 12.13
C LYS A 41 -22.84 -10.39 10.72
N GLN A 42 -22.90 -11.35 9.78
CA GLN A 42 -23.46 -11.11 8.46
C GLN A 42 -24.97 -10.81 8.52
N LEU A 43 -25.72 -11.56 9.33
CA LEU A 43 -27.15 -11.36 9.51
C LEU A 43 -27.45 -10.00 10.15
N ALA A 44 -26.70 -9.61 11.19
CA ALA A 44 -26.82 -8.30 11.82
C ALA A 44 -26.58 -7.17 10.81
N LEU A 45 -25.50 -7.24 10.02
CA LEU A 45 -25.22 -6.27 8.96
C LEU A 45 -26.33 -6.22 7.89
N PHE A 46 -26.92 -7.36 7.56
CA PHE A 46 -28.01 -7.43 6.58
C PHE A 46 -29.30 -6.79 7.12
N GLN A 47 -29.66 -7.07 8.38
CA GLN A 47 -30.80 -6.45 9.04
C GLN A 47 -30.59 -4.93 9.20
N GLU A 48 -29.42 -4.50 9.64
CA GLU A 48 -29.09 -3.07 9.75
C GLU A 48 -29.16 -2.35 8.39
N ARG A 49 -28.70 -3.00 7.30
CA ARG A 49 -28.77 -2.44 5.95
C ARG A 49 -30.19 -2.26 5.43
N LYS A 50 -31.14 -3.11 5.84
CA LYS A 50 -32.56 -2.97 5.49
C LYS A 50 -33.17 -1.72 6.13
N VAL A 51 -32.73 -1.34 7.33
CA VAL A 51 -33.24 -0.19 8.07
C VAL A 51 -32.51 1.11 7.70
N ARG A 52 -31.18 1.05 7.51
CA ARG A 52 -30.36 2.20 7.08
C ARG A 52 -29.24 1.73 6.15
N PRO A 53 -29.04 2.35 4.97
CA PRO A 53 -27.95 1.99 4.07
C PRO A 53 -26.60 2.49 4.61
N ARG A 54 -26.07 1.83 5.65
CA ARG A 54 -24.79 2.17 6.28
C ARG A 54 -23.70 1.21 5.80
N ARG A 55 -22.52 1.75 5.47
CA ARG A 55 -21.34 0.93 5.16
C ARG A 55 -20.91 0.18 6.42
N ALA A 56 -20.50 -1.08 6.28
CA ALA A 56 -20.00 -1.89 7.40
C ALA A 56 -18.83 -1.15 8.09
N ASP A 57 -18.89 -1.06 9.41
CA ASP A 57 -17.90 -0.37 10.24
C ASP A 57 -16.53 -1.08 10.19
N GLY A 58 -15.44 -0.34 10.41
CA GLY A 58 -14.07 -0.86 10.30
C GLY A 58 -13.82 -2.06 11.21
N VAL A 59 -14.35 -2.01 12.43
CA VAL A 59 -14.27 -3.10 13.43
C VAL A 59 -14.98 -4.35 12.94
N THR A 60 -16.18 -4.20 12.36
CA THR A 60 -16.95 -5.33 11.82
C THR A 60 -16.24 -5.99 10.65
N ARG A 61 -15.59 -5.21 9.78
CA ARG A 61 -14.76 -5.74 8.68
C ARG A 61 -13.57 -6.55 9.19
N LEU A 62 -12.83 -6.01 10.16
CA LEU A 62 -11.71 -6.72 10.78
C LEU A 62 -12.16 -8.01 11.45
N GLY A 63 -13.28 -7.98 12.17
CA GLY A 63 -13.86 -9.17 12.79
C GLY A 63 -14.21 -10.25 11.76
N LEU A 64 -14.85 -9.89 10.65
CA LEU A 64 -15.17 -10.84 9.57
C LEU A 64 -13.91 -11.42 8.91
N VAL A 65 -12.89 -10.59 8.67
CA VAL A 65 -11.60 -11.02 8.10
C VAL A 65 -10.87 -11.97 9.06
N LEU A 66 -10.84 -11.68 10.36
CA LEU A 66 -10.23 -12.55 11.37
C LEU A 66 -10.95 -13.89 11.47
N LEU A 67 -12.29 -13.88 11.51
CA LEU A 67 -13.09 -15.09 11.57
C LEU A 67 -12.87 -15.98 10.34
N SER A 68 -12.72 -15.38 9.16
CA SER A 68 -12.47 -16.13 7.91
C SER A 68 -11.16 -16.94 7.90
N ARG A 69 -10.28 -16.77 8.89
CA ARG A 69 -9.06 -17.57 9.05
C ARG A 69 -9.29 -18.92 9.75
N PHE A 70 -10.43 -19.09 10.44
CA PHE A 70 -10.70 -20.24 11.31
C PHE A 70 -11.66 -21.28 10.72
N PHE A 71 -12.21 -21.03 9.52
CA PHE A 71 -13.13 -21.94 8.84
C PHE A 71 -13.11 -21.70 7.34
N ASP A 72 -13.61 -22.65 6.54
CA ASP A 72 -13.73 -22.47 5.10
C ASP A 72 -14.90 -21.53 4.77
N TRP A 73 -14.59 -20.23 4.77
CA TRP A 73 -15.57 -19.15 4.60
C TRP A 73 -16.23 -19.12 3.24
N LYS A 74 -15.69 -19.83 2.24
CA LYS A 74 -16.25 -19.85 0.88
C LYS A 74 -17.62 -20.56 0.86
N ASP A 75 -17.75 -21.62 1.65
CA ASP A 75 -18.99 -22.43 1.70
C ASP A 75 -20.07 -21.79 2.59
N ALA A 76 -19.66 -21.01 3.60
CA ALA A 76 -20.59 -20.31 4.50
C ALA A 76 -21.13 -18.99 3.92
N LEU A 77 -20.75 -18.63 2.70
CA LEU A 77 -20.95 -17.29 2.17
C LEU A 77 -22.32 -17.13 1.48
N VAL A 78 -23.38 -17.07 2.28
CA VAL A 78 -24.76 -16.97 1.77
C VAL A 78 -25.18 -15.53 1.45
N VAL A 79 -24.63 -14.52 2.14
CA VAL A 79 -25.17 -13.14 2.12
C VAL A 79 -24.18 -12.06 1.64
N VAL A 80 -22.88 -12.21 1.91
CA VAL A 80 -21.86 -11.20 1.52
C VAL A 80 -21.16 -11.66 0.25
N LYS A 81 -21.01 -10.80 -0.76
CA LYS A 81 -20.25 -11.17 -1.98
C LYS A 81 -18.80 -11.55 -1.62
N PRO A 82 -18.28 -12.70 -2.11
CA PRO A 82 -16.92 -13.16 -1.79
C PRO A 82 -15.84 -12.14 -2.16
N GLY A 83 -16.05 -11.40 -3.25
CA GLY A 83 -15.15 -10.34 -3.68
C GLY A 83 -14.94 -9.23 -2.64
N THR A 84 -15.94 -8.89 -1.82
CA THR A 84 -15.82 -7.83 -0.82
C THR A 84 -14.95 -8.25 0.36
N LEU A 85 -15.11 -9.49 0.85
CA LEU A 85 -14.30 -10.01 1.95
C LEU A 85 -12.83 -10.19 1.52
N ILE A 86 -12.61 -10.70 0.30
CA ILE A 86 -11.26 -10.80 -0.28
C ILE A 86 -10.62 -9.42 -0.40
N HIS A 87 -11.38 -8.39 -0.79
CA HIS A 87 -10.86 -7.04 -0.89
C HIS A 87 -10.42 -6.51 0.49
N TRP A 88 -11.22 -6.70 1.54
CA TRP A 88 -10.85 -6.30 2.90
C TRP A 88 -9.64 -7.07 3.42
N HIS A 89 -9.57 -8.38 3.15
CA HIS A 89 -8.41 -9.20 3.50
C HIS A 89 -7.13 -8.67 2.82
N LYS A 90 -7.17 -8.41 1.50
CA LYS A 90 -6.04 -7.82 0.75
C LYS A 90 -5.64 -6.44 1.28
N GLN A 91 -6.61 -5.60 1.63
CA GLN A 91 -6.34 -4.28 2.22
C GLN A 91 -5.66 -4.39 3.59
N GLY A 92 -6.16 -5.27 4.47
CA GLY A 92 -5.56 -5.53 5.77
C GLY A 92 -4.13 -6.06 5.64
N PHE A 93 -3.92 -7.01 4.73
CA PHE A 93 -2.60 -7.57 4.42
C PHE A 93 -1.62 -6.50 3.94
N ARG A 94 -2.05 -5.60 3.05
CA ARG A 94 -1.23 -4.47 2.58
C ARG A 94 -0.82 -3.54 3.73
N ILE A 95 -1.71 -3.25 4.67
CA ILE A 95 -1.40 -2.43 5.85
C ILE A 95 -0.39 -3.15 6.75
N PHE A 96 -0.62 -4.44 7.01
CA PHE A 96 0.27 -5.28 7.81
C PHE A 96 1.69 -5.29 7.23
N TRP A 97 1.85 -5.53 5.93
CA TRP A 97 3.16 -5.53 5.29
C TRP A 97 3.80 -4.16 5.26
N ARG A 98 3.03 -3.09 5.10
CA ARG A 98 3.56 -1.72 5.18
C ARG A 98 4.09 -1.39 6.57
N TRP A 99 3.47 -1.90 7.62
CA TRP A 99 3.96 -1.75 8.99
C TRP A 99 5.21 -2.61 9.23
N LYS A 100 5.15 -3.90 8.84
CA LYS A 100 6.24 -4.87 9.09
C LYS A 100 7.53 -4.56 8.34
N VAL A 101 7.45 -4.13 7.09
CA VAL A 101 8.63 -3.88 6.23
C VAL A 101 9.17 -2.46 6.41
N GLY A 102 8.42 -1.59 7.08
CA GLY A 102 8.79 -0.18 7.22
C GLY A 102 8.73 0.57 5.89
N ARG A 103 8.97 1.88 5.95
CA ARG A 103 8.92 2.76 4.77
C ARG A 103 10.26 2.77 4.04
N GLY A 104 10.36 1.97 2.98
CA GLY A 104 11.38 2.10 1.93
C GLY A 104 12.84 2.03 2.40
N ARG A 105 13.75 2.61 1.60
CA ARG A 105 15.19 2.66 1.89
C ARG A 105 15.44 3.46 3.18
N PRO A 106 16.26 2.96 4.13
CA PRO A 106 16.58 3.71 5.33
C PRO A 106 17.18 5.08 4.98
N PRO A 107 16.77 6.15 5.68
CA PRO A 107 17.30 7.48 5.45
C PRO A 107 18.82 7.50 5.73
N LEU A 108 19.53 8.40 5.04
CA LEU A 108 20.96 8.61 5.28
C LEU A 108 21.20 8.99 6.76
N PRO A 109 22.21 8.41 7.44
CA PRO A 109 22.51 8.70 8.84
C PRO A 109 22.61 10.21 9.10
N PRO A 110 22.13 10.70 10.26
CA PRO A 110 22.10 12.14 10.56
C PRO A 110 23.50 12.76 10.50
N ASN A 111 24.51 12.08 11.05
CA ASN A 111 25.90 12.53 11.05
C ASN A 111 26.42 12.77 9.62
N LEU A 112 26.12 11.86 8.69
CA LEU A 112 26.55 11.97 7.30
C LEU A 112 25.81 13.10 6.57
N ARG A 113 24.54 13.35 6.93
CA ARG A 113 23.77 14.48 6.40
C ARG A 113 24.33 15.82 6.89
N GLU A 114 24.69 15.89 8.17
CA GLU A 114 25.30 17.09 8.76
C GLU A 114 26.67 17.36 8.17
N LEU A 115 27.48 16.32 7.97
CA LEU A 115 28.75 16.44 7.28
C LEU A 115 28.61 16.98 5.85
N ILE A 116 27.68 16.44 5.05
CA ILE A 116 27.41 16.96 3.70
C ILE A 116 27.07 18.45 3.74
N ARG A 117 26.26 18.88 4.72
CA ARG A 117 25.88 20.30 4.88
C ARG A 117 27.02 21.17 5.40
N ALA A 118 27.92 20.65 6.22
CA ALA A 118 29.11 21.35 6.67
C ALA A 118 30.06 21.56 5.49
N MET A 119 30.44 20.47 4.80
CA MET A 119 31.31 20.52 3.62
C MET A 119 30.81 21.48 2.53
N ALA A 120 29.50 21.47 2.27
CA ALA A 120 28.89 22.36 1.27
C ALA A 120 28.83 23.84 1.71
N ARG A 121 28.79 24.12 3.02
CA ARG A 121 28.83 25.49 3.55
C ARG A 121 30.26 26.03 3.57
N ASP A 122 31.20 25.20 4.00
CA ASP A 122 32.60 25.57 4.12
C ASP A 122 33.27 25.70 2.75
N ASN A 123 32.73 25.03 1.71
CA ASN A 123 33.26 25.05 0.34
C ASN A 123 32.16 25.36 -0.70
N PRO A 124 31.75 26.63 -0.86
CA PRO A 124 30.66 27.00 -1.77
C PRO A 124 30.90 26.69 -3.25
N SER A 125 32.16 26.57 -3.68
CA SER A 125 32.54 26.22 -5.05
C SER A 125 32.46 24.72 -5.36
N TRP A 126 32.28 23.87 -4.34
CA TRP A 126 32.26 22.42 -4.52
C TRP A 126 30.89 21.95 -5.00
N GLY A 127 30.86 21.30 -6.16
CA GLY A 127 29.68 20.64 -6.69
C GLY A 127 29.35 19.31 -6.00
N GLU A 128 28.16 18.79 -6.25
CA GLU A 128 27.65 17.53 -5.66
C GLU A 128 28.51 16.30 -5.96
N GLU A 129 29.13 16.25 -7.15
CA GLU A 129 30.03 15.17 -7.54
C GLU A 129 31.35 15.23 -6.78
N ARG A 130 31.90 16.43 -6.56
CA ARG A 130 33.15 16.63 -5.82
C ARG A 130 33.00 16.24 -4.36
N ILE A 131 31.91 16.64 -3.71
CA ILE A 131 31.60 16.24 -2.33
C ILE A 131 31.39 14.71 -2.25
N ALA A 132 30.70 14.10 -3.22
CA ALA A 132 30.53 12.65 -3.25
C ALA A 132 31.86 11.89 -3.40
N ALA A 133 32.76 12.39 -4.25
CA ALA A 133 34.10 11.82 -4.43
C ALA A 133 34.93 11.91 -3.14
N GLU A 134 34.91 13.07 -2.47
CA GLU A 134 35.61 13.29 -1.20
C GLU A 134 35.09 12.37 -0.08
N LEU A 135 33.77 12.20 0.03
CA LEU A 135 33.16 11.26 1.00
C LEU A 135 33.52 9.80 0.72
N SER A 136 33.68 9.44 -0.55
CA SER A 136 34.11 8.10 -0.94
C SER A 136 35.60 7.88 -0.67
N LEU A 137 36.44 8.88 -0.95
CA LEU A 137 37.89 8.78 -0.84
C LEU A 137 38.37 8.87 0.62
N LYS A 138 37.86 9.83 1.39
CA LYS A 138 38.33 10.12 2.75
C LYS A 138 37.63 9.29 3.84
N LEU A 139 36.38 8.90 3.60
CA LEU A 139 35.56 8.22 4.62
C LEU A 139 35.12 6.81 4.20
N GLY A 140 35.48 6.37 2.98
CA GLY A 140 35.06 5.07 2.45
C GLY A 140 33.54 4.95 2.26
N THR A 141 32.80 6.06 2.36
CA THR A 141 31.33 6.06 2.30
C THR A 141 30.85 6.31 0.88
N ARG A 142 30.28 5.28 0.23
CA ARG A 142 29.73 5.40 -1.13
C ARG A 142 28.36 6.09 -1.10
N VAL A 143 28.34 7.38 -1.39
CA VAL A 143 27.12 8.20 -1.52
C VAL A 143 26.98 8.69 -2.96
N SER A 144 25.79 8.59 -3.56
CA SER A 144 25.58 9.12 -4.91
C SER A 144 25.50 10.64 -4.91
N ALA A 145 26.00 11.29 -5.96
CA ALA A 145 25.91 12.74 -6.15
C ALA A 145 24.48 13.28 -6.00
N ARG A 146 23.47 12.53 -6.49
CA ARG A 146 22.05 12.86 -6.29
C ARG A 146 21.61 12.88 -4.82
N THR A 147 22.18 12.00 -4.00
CA THR A 147 21.90 11.96 -2.55
C THR A 147 22.58 13.14 -1.85
N VAL A 148 23.80 13.49 -2.26
CA VAL A 148 24.50 14.69 -1.79
C VAL A 148 23.70 15.95 -2.14
N ARG A 149 23.29 16.11 -3.40
CA ARG A 149 22.44 17.22 -3.86
C ARG A 149 21.18 17.40 -3.03
N LYS A 150 20.51 16.30 -2.68
CA LYS A 150 19.29 16.32 -1.85
C LYS A 150 19.55 16.95 -0.48
N HIS A 151 20.77 16.85 0.04
CA HIS A 151 21.16 17.31 1.36
C HIS A 151 22.02 18.59 1.37
N MET A 152 22.52 19.03 0.22
CA MET A 152 23.16 20.34 0.08
C MET A 152 22.15 21.47 0.36
N PRO A 153 22.59 22.56 1.00
CA PRO A 153 21.76 23.76 1.10
C PRO A 153 21.40 24.23 -0.31
N ARG A 154 20.14 24.65 -0.49
CA ARG A 154 19.74 25.29 -1.74
C ARG A 154 20.51 26.59 -1.86
N SER A 155 21.46 26.61 -2.78
CA SER A 155 22.23 27.80 -3.06
C SER A 155 21.28 28.90 -3.56
N THR A 156 21.07 29.91 -2.71
CA THR A 156 20.17 31.05 -2.96
C THR A 156 21.02 32.30 -3.23
N GLY A 157 22.09 32.12 -4.01
CA GLY A 157 23.02 33.19 -4.39
C GLY A 157 23.10 33.34 -5.91
N PRO A 158 23.12 34.57 -6.43
CA PRO A 158 23.35 34.83 -7.85
C PRO A 158 24.80 34.44 -8.18
N GLY A 159 25.02 33.26 -8.76
CA GLY A 159 26.38 32.78 -9.10
C GLY A 159 26.70 31.34 -8.70
N SER A 160 25.72 30.49 -8.40
CA SER A 160 26.00 29.06 -8.22
C SER A 160 26.32 28.36 -9.56
N PRO A 161 27.46 27.66 -9.70
CA PRO A 161 27.89 27.05 -10.97
C PRO A 161 26.98 25.92 -11.49
N GLY A 162 25.99 25.49 -10.71
CA GLY A 162 24.97 24.51 -11.13
C GLY A 162 23.66 25.12 -11.64
N ARG A 163 23.56 26.46 -11.69
CA ARG A 163 22.37 27.18 -12.20
C ARG A 163 22.66 28.46 -12.97
N ALA A 164 23.93 28.80 -13.21
CA ALA A 164 24.34 29.86 -14.14
C ALA A 164 24.43 29.35 -15.60
N GLY A 165 23.52 28.46 -15.98
CA GLY A 165 23.48 27.83 -17.31
C GLY A 165 22.06 27.48 -17.78
N ILE A 166 21.06 28.06 -17.11
CA ILE A 166 19.74 28.31 -17.69
C ILE A 166 19.33 29.70 -17.18
N ASP A 167 20.22 30.68 -17.34
CA ASP A 167 19.69 31.99 -17.69
C ASP A 167 18.92 31.75 -18.97
N ARG A 168 17.61 31.95 -18.87
CA ARG A 168 16.72 31.87 -20.02
C ARG A 168 17.20 32.93 -21.00
N GLU A 169 18.10 32.57 -21.89
CA GLU A 169 17.94 32.99 -23.26
C GLU A 169 16.53 32.54 -23.63
N ARG A 170 15.60 33.51 -23.56
CA ARG A 170 14.25 33.31 -24.08
C ARG A 170 14.44 32.69 -25.45
N TRP A 171 13.63 31.70 -25.79
CA TRP A 171 13.68 31.00 -27.07
C TRP A 171 13.82 31.98 -28.27
N GLY A 172 13.23 33.19 -28.17
CA GLY A 172 13.40 34.26 -29.15
C GLY A 172 14.79 34.89 -29.28
N SER A 173 15.66 34.85 -28.26
CA SER A 173 17.07 35.28 -28.35
C SER A 173 17.93 34.23 -29.08
N PHE A 174 17.73 32.95 -28.76
CA PHE A 174 18.38 31.83 -29.47
C PHE A 174 18.01 31.82 -30.97
N VAL A 175 16.71 31.99 -31.27
CA VAL A 175 16.23 32.09 -32.65
C VAL A 175 16.82 33.32 -33.34
N ARG A 176 16.88 34.50 -32.70
CA ARG A 176 17.46 35.69 -33.34
C ARG A 176 18.94 35.53 -33.69
N ASN A 177 19.73 34.89 -32.83
CA ASN A 177 21.14 34.62 -33.12
C ASN A 177 21.33 33.63 -34.28
N HIS A 178 20.43 32.66 -34.46
CA HIS A 178 20.57 31.61 -35.48
C HIS A 178 19.70 31.85 -36.74
N ALA A 179 18.79 32.82 -36.72
CA ALA A 179 17.92 33.18 -37.83
C ALA A 179 18.39 34.43 -38.57
N SER A 180 19.60 34.92 -38.29
CA SER A 180 20.27 35.91 -39.14
C SER A 180 21.01 35.14 -40.22
N PRO A 181 20.50 35.03 -41.45
CA PRO A 181 21.27 34.49 -42.56
C PRO A 181 22.39 35.49 -42.86
N ASP A 182 23.63 35.03 -42.79
CA ASP A 182 24.79 35.72 -43.34
C ASP A 182 24.52 35.99 -44.83
N TYR A 183 24.13 37.22 -45.15
CA TYR A 183 24.23 37.80 -46.48
C TYR A 183 25.09 39.06 -46.38
N SER A 184 26.40 38.87 -46.55
CA SER A 184 27.35 39.84 -47.10
C SER A 184 28.58 39.09 -47.58
#